data_AF-A0A940MIL7-F1
#
_entry.id   AF-A0A940MIL7-F1
#
_cell.length_a   1.000
_cell.length_b   1.000
_cell.length_c   1.000
_cell.angle_alpha   90.00
_cell.angle_beta   90.00
_cell.angle_gamma   90.00
#
_symmetry.space_group_name_H-M   'P 1'
#
loop_
_entity.id
_entity.type
_entity.pdbx_description
1 polymer ?
#
loop_
_entity_poly.entity_id
_entity_poly.type
_entity_poly.pdbx_seq_one_letter_code
_entity_poly.pdbx_strand_id
1 'polypeptide(L)'
;MATETRSTSHPMAEAGIVPLGLGNGFDQPLFDAMLKMQANAAKRVIEMNEELLRFTTHRLHADDGLMTQLLKPQAPGTLAEAWSRFMAKTVREYAEEYRKVWSLALDQAAQGAEEAQNEALNAISTAVEQATPHTTGHTPV
;
A
#
# COMPACT_ATOMS: atom_id res chain seq x y z
N MET A 1 35.38 42.55 -39.01
CA MET A 1 33.93 42.25 -38.91
C MET A 1 33.82 40.78 -38.54
N ALA A 2 33.74 40.50 -37.23
CA ALA A 2 33.74 39.14 -36.70
C ALA A 2 32.47 38.97 -35.86
N THR A 3 31.68 37.97 -36.21
CA THR A 3 30.38 37.65 -35.64
C THR A 3 30.58 36.97 -34.28
N GLU A 4 30.08 37.59 -33.21
CA GLU A 4 30.15 37.08 -31.85
C GLU A 4 28.96 36.14 -31.60
N THR A 5 29.19 34.83 -31.66
CA THR A 5 28.21 33.81 -31.26
C THR A 5 28.19 33.69 -29.74
N ARG A 6 27.26 34.42 -29.11
CA ARG A 6 26.93 34.28 -27.69
C ARG A 6 26.24 32.93 -27.46
N SER A 7 27.01 31.95 -26.99
CA SER A 7 26.50 30.67 -26.48
C SER A 7 25.75 30.92 -25.17
N THR A 8 24.43 30.81 -25.20
CA THR A 8 23.58 30.76 -24.01
C THR A 8 23.68 29.36 -23.42
N SER A 9 24.63 29.15 -22.50
CA SER A 9 24.65 27.97 -21.65
C SER A 9 23.42 28.02 -20.73
N HIS A 10 22.44 27.17 -21.01
CA HIS A 10 21.40 26.82 -20.06
C HIS A 10 22.05 26.36 -18.75
N PRO A 11 21.65 26.87 -17.57
CA PRO A 11 21.91 26.15 -16.34
C PRO A 11 21.15 24.82 -16.45
N MET A 12 21.87 23.72 -16.61
CA MET A 12 21.31 22.42 -16.26
C MET A 12 20.91 22.54 -14.80
N ALA A 13 19.60 22.52 -14.56
CA ALA A 13 19.07 22.27 -13.23
C ALA A 13 19.75 20.99 -12.75
N GLU A 14 20.64 21.13 -11.77
CA GLU A 14 21.04 20.04 -10.89
C GLU A 14 19.72 19.43 -10.42
N ALA A 15 19.39 18.27 -11.00
CA ALA A 15 18.47 17.35 -10.37
C ALA A 15 19.12 17.06 -9.02
N GLY A 16 18.65 17.75 -7.99
CA GLY A 16 19.08 17.57 -6.61
C GLY A 16 18.85 16.11 -6.26
N ILE A 17 19.90 15.32 -6.42
CA ILE A 17 20.03 14.04 -5.76
C ILE A 17 19.98 14.41 -4.30
N VAL A 18 18.84 14.17 -3.65
CA VAL A 18 18.73 14.22 -2.20
C VAL A 18 19.85 13.32 -1.70
N PRO A 19 20.87 13.87 -1.02
CA PRO A 19 21.92 13.04 -0.47
C PRO A 19 21.25 12.21 0.63
N LEU A 20 20.89 10.97 0.31
CA LEU A 20 20.61 9.94 1.30
C LEU A 20 21.91 9.84 2.11
N GLY A 21 21.90 10.44 3.30
CA GLY A 21 23.06 10.65 4.14
C GLY A 21 23.75 9.33 4.47
N LEU A 22 24.67 8.90 3.62
CA LEU A 22 25.69 7.92 3.97
C LEU A 22 26.84 8.66 4.66
N GLY A 23 26.53 9.27 5.81
CA GLY A 23 27.46 9.96 6.69
C GLY A 23 27.52 9.27 8.04
N ASN A 24 28.20 8.12 8.12
CA ASN A 24 28.76 7.49 9.33
C ASN A 24 27.95 7.56 10.65
N GLY A 25 26.62 7.43 10.60
CA GLY A 25 25.77 7.30 11.76
C GLY A 25 24.53 6.51 11.40
N PHE A 26 24.20 5.51 12.21
CA PHE A 26 22.92 4.81 12.11
C PHE A 26 21.80 5.83 12.31
N ASP A 27 21.00 6.10 11.28
CA ASP A 27 19.84 6.98 11.36
C ASP A 27 18.69 6.20 12.03
N GLN A 28 18.67 6.23 13.36
CA GLN A 28 17.67 5.55 14.19
C GLN A 28 16.23 5.92 13.80
N PRO A 29 15.88 7.21 13.57
CA PRO A 29 14.56 7.58 13.03
C PRO A 29 14.19 6.87 11.73
N LEU A 30 15.09 6.82 10.74
CA LEU A 30 14.85 6.15 9.47
C LEU A 30 14.64 4.64 9.67
N PHE A 31 15.46 4.01 10.52
CA PHE A 31 15.32 2.59 10.81
C PHE A 31 14.00 2.27 11.54
N ASP A 32 13.59 3.09 12.51
CA ASP A 32 12.33 2.93 13.23
C ASP A 32 11.13 3.12 12.29
N ALA A 33 11.21 4.03 11.33
CA ALA A 33 10.18 4.22 10.31
C ALA A 33 10.08 3.01 9.36
N MET A 34 11.22 2.49 8.90
CA MET A 34 11.25 1.25 8.11
C MET A 34 10.63 0.06 8.87
N LEU A 35 10.95 -0.09 10.17
CA LEU A 35 10.36 -1.14 11.00
C LEU A 35 8.84 -0.98 11.17
N LYS A 36 8.36 0.24 11.38
CA LYS A 36 6.91 0.53 11.46
C LYS A 36 6.20 0.22 10.14
N MET A 37 6.78 0.62 9.01
CA MET A 37 6.25 0.31 7.69
C MET A 37 6.18 -1.20 7.46
N GLN A 38 7.23 -1.94 7.81
CA GLN A 38 7.24 -3.41 7.71
C GLN A 38 6.21 -4.07 8.62
N ALA A 39 6.07 -3.61 9.87
CA ALA A 39 5.08 -4.12 10.81
C ALA A 39 3.64 -3.87 10.32
N ASN A 40 3.38 -2.68 9.77
CA ASN A 40 2.09 -2.32 9.18
C ASN A 40 1.78 -3.20 7.96
N ALA A 41 2.75 -3.37 7.04
CA ALA A 41 2.60 -4.25 5.88
C ALA A 41 2.30 -5.69 6.31
N ALA A 42 3.04 -6.23 7.27
CA ALA A 42 2.83 -7.58 7.79
C ALA A 42 1.43 -7.74 8.40
N LYS A 43 0.99 -6.78 9.23
CA LYS A 43 -0.35 -6.78 9.82
C LYS A 43 -1.44 -6.82 8.75
N ARG A 44 -1.31 -6.01 7.70
CA ARG A 44 -2.32 -5.94 6.63
C ARG A 44 -2.33 -7.19 5.73
N VAL A 45 -1.18 -7.84 5.55
CA VAL A 45 -1.12 -9.18 4.91
C VAL A 45 -1.86 -10.22 5.76
N ILE A 46 -1.70 -10.17 7.08
CA ILE A 46 -2.44 -11.06 7.99
C ILE A 46 -3.95 -10.81 7.86
N GLU A 47 -4.40 -9.56 7.89
CA GLU A 47 -5.83 -9.20 7.72
C GLU A 47 -6.41 -9.73 6.40
N MET A 48 -5.65 -9.62 5.30
CA MET A 48 -6.06 -10.17 4.00
C MET A 48 -6.13 -11.71 4.01
N ASN A 49 -5.16 -12.37 4.64
CA ASN A 49 -5.14 -13.83 4.75
C ASN A 49 -6.29 -14.35 5.63
N GLU A 50 -6.59 -13.66 6.72
CA GLU A 50 -7.73 -13.98 7.59
C GLU A 50 -9.04 -13.88 6.84
N GLU A 51 -9.21 -12.85 6.01
CA GLU A 51 -10.39 -12.65 5.20
C GLU A 51 -10.54 -13.75 4.13
N LEU A 52 -9.47 -14.09 3.41
CA LEU A 52 -9.46 -15.19 2.44
C LEU A 52 -9.77 -16.54 3.09
N LEU A 53 -9.23 -16.78 4.30
CA LEU A 53 -9.49 -18.01 5.05
C LEU A 53 -10.96 -18.07 5.49
N ARG A 54 -11.51 -16.96 5.98
CA ARG A 54 -12.92 -16.83 6.37
C ARG A 54 -13.84 -17.14 5.19
N PHE A 55 -13.55 -16.55 4.02
CA PHE A 55 -14.32 -16.79 2.81
C PHE A 55 -14.24 -18.24 2.34
N THR A 56 -13.03 -18.81 2.29
CA THR A 56 -12.82 -20.19 1.83
C THR A 56 -13.51 -21.19 2.76
N THR A 57 -13.47 -20.95 4.07
CA THR A 57 -14.17 -21.77 5.07
C THR A 57 -15.68 -21.71 4.88
N HIS A 58 -16.24 -20.51 4.72
CA HIS A 58 -17.67 -20.33 4.41
C HIS A 58 -18.08 -21.08 3.13
N ARG A 59 -17.24 -21.02 2.10
CA ARG A 59 -17.47 -21.68 0.81
C ARG A 59 -17.46 -23.21 0.93
N LEU A 60 -16.50 -23.78 1.66
CA LEU A 60 -16.44 -25.21 1.92
C LEU A 60 -17.69 -25.70 2.65
N HIS A 61 -18.19 -24.95 3.64
CA HIS A 61 -19.45 -25.29 4.31
C HIS A 61 -20.67 -25.20 3.38
N ALA A 62 -20.72 -24.20 2.49
CA ALA A 62 -21.79 -24.09 1.51
C ALA A 62 -21.77 -25.24 0.50
N ASP A 63 -20.58 -25.68 0.07
CA ASP A 63 -20.39 -26.80 -0.84
C ASP A 63 -20.78 -28.13 -0.18
N ASP A 64 -20.36 -28.36 1.05
CA ASP A 64 -20.76 -29.54 1.84
C ASP A 64 -22.28 -29.60 2.07
N GLY A 65 -22.88 -28.43 2.37
CA GLY A 65 -24.32 -28.28 2.48
C GLY A 65 -25.07 -28.60 1.20
N LEU A 66 -24.52 -28.22 0.03
CA LEU A 66 -25.05 -28.61 -1.26
C LEU A 66 -24.92 -30.12 -1.46
N MET A 67 -23.73 -30.71 -1.26
CA MET A 67 -23.51 -32.14 -1.45
C MET A 67 -24.48 -32.97 -0.61
N THR A 68 -24.69 -32.57 0.65
CA THR A 68 -25.68 -33.18 1.54
C THR A 68 -27.11 -33.09 0.99
N GLN A 69 -27.46 -31.99 0.31
CA GLN A 69 -28.74 -31.90 -0.39
C GLN A 69 -28.77 -32.82 -1.59
N LEU A 70 -27.77 -32.79 -2.48
CA LEU A 70 -27.72 -33.59 -3.70
C LEU A 70 -27.78 -35.11 -3.45
N LEU A 71 -27.28 -35.58 -2.30
CA LEU A 71 -27.31 -37.00 -1.90
C LEU A 71 -28.72 -37.51 -1.51
N LYS A 72 -29.68 -36.62 -1.26
CA LYS A 72 -31.05 -37.03 -0.94
C LYS A 72 -31.77 -37.47 -2.23
N PRO A 73 -32.64 -38.50 -2.18
CA PRO A 73 -33.50 -38.82 -3.32
C PRO A 73 -34.42 -37.63 -3.65
N GLN A 74 -34.32 -37.07 -4.86
CA GLN A 74 -35.15 -35.93 -5.28
C GLN A 74 -35.54 -36.04 -6.76
N ALA A 75 -36.60 -35.32 -7.14
CA ALA A 75 -36.97 -35.17 -8.54
C ALA A 75 -35.88 -34.38 -9.31
N PRO A 76 -35.62 -34.69 -10.60
CA PRO A 76 -34.61 -33.99 -11.40
C PRO A 76 -34.79 -32.46 -11.45
N GLY A 77 -36.03 -31.97 -11.42
CA GLY A 77 -36.30 -30.52 -11.40
C GLY A 77 -35.83 -29.84 -10.11
N THR A 78 -35.99 -30.50 -8.96
CA THR A 78 -35.53 -30.00 -7.66
C THR A 78 -34.01 -29.94 -7.59
N LEU A 79 -33.35 -30.92 -8.20
CA LEU A 79 -31.89 -30.95 -8.33
C LEU A 79 -31.37 -29.77 -9.15
N ALA A 80 -31.97 -29.53 -10.32
CA ALA A 80 -31.61 -28.41 -11.19
C ALA A 80 -31.81 -27.05 -10.50
N GLU A 81 -32.93 -26.88 -9.79
CA GLU A 81 -33.21 -25.66 -9.03
C GLU A 81 -32.21 -25.42 -7.89
N ALA A 82 -31.85 -26.47 -7.14
CA ALA A 82 -30.83 -26.38 -6.09
C ALA A 82 -29.46 -25.98 -6.66
N TRP A 83 -29.05 -26.60 -7.76
CA TRP A 83 -27.81 -26.27 -8.46
C TRP A 83 -27.79 -24.83 -8.99
N SER A 84 -28.86 -24.38 -9.65
CA SER A 84 -28.95 -23.01 -10.17
C SER A 84 -28.90 -21.96 -9.07
N ARG A 85 -29.60 -22.18 -7.94
CA ARG A 85 -29.53 -21.28 -6.77
C ARG A 85 -28.13 -21.22 -6.18
N PHE A 86 -27.48 -22.38 -6.05
CA PHE A 86 -26.11 -22.46 -5.59
C PHE A 86 -25.16 -21.68 -6.50
N MET A 87 -25.22 -21.86 -7.81
CA MET A 87 -24.37 -21.13 -8.76
C MET A 87 -24.60 -19.61 -8.70
N ALA A 88 -25.86 -19.17 -8.67
CA ALA A 88 -26.20 -17.75 -8.57
C ALA A 88 -25.67 -17.12 -7.26
N LYS A 89 -25.78 -17.84 -6.14
CA LYS A 89 -25.22 -17.42 -4.85
C LYS A 89 -23.69 -17.37 -4.90
N THR A 90 -23.07 -18.39 -5.45
CA THR A 90 -21.61 -18.52 -5.56
C THR A 90 -21.00 -17.35 -6.32
N VAL A 91 -21.52 -17.03 -7.51
CA VAL A 91 -21.02 -15.90 -8.32
C VAL A 91 -21.10 -14.58 -7.55
N ARG A 92 -22.19 -14.36 -6.81
CA ARG A 92 -22.36 -13.15 -6.00
C ARG A 92 -21.33 -13.09 -4.87
N GLU A 93 -21.17 -14.17 -4.12
CA GLU A 93 -20.23 -14.26 -3.00
C GLU A 93 -18.78 -14.03 -3.45
N TYR A 94 -18.36 -14.62 -4.58
CA TYR A 94 -17.03 -14.39 -5.14
C TYR A 94 -16.84 -12.94 -5.61
N ALA A 95 -17.87 -12.30 -6.20
CA ALA A 95 -17.77 -10.91 -6.62
C ALA A 95 -17.67 -9.95 -5.42
N GLU A 96 -18.39 -10.23 -4.33
CA GLU A 96 -18.31 -9.49 -3.07
C GLU A 96 -16.94 -9.65 -2.41
N GLU A 97 -16.43 -10.87 -2.36
CA GLU A 97 -15.11 -11.16 -1.81
C GLU A 97 -14.00 -10.48 -2.61
N TYR A 98 -14.05 -10.57 -3.94
CA TYR A 98 -13.11 -9.90 -4.82
C TYR A 98 -13.10 -8.39 -4.56
N ARG A 99 -14.28 -7.76 -4.44
CA ARG A 99 -14.37 -6.33 -4.10
C ARG A 99 -13.70 -6.04 -2.75
N LYS A 100 -13.92 -6.88 -1.75
CA LYS A 100 -13.39 -6.68 -0.39
C LYS A 100 -11.86 -6.85 -0.33
N VAL A 101 -11.31 -7.85 -1.00
CA VAL A 101 -9.86 -8.04 -1.11
C VAL A 101 -9.22 -6.88 -1.87
N TRP A 102 -9.84 -6.42 -2.96
CA TRP A 102 -9.34 -5.25 -3.70
C TRP A 102 -9.45 -3.95 -2.91
N SER A 103 -10.49 -3.74 -2.12
CA SER A 103 -10.54 -2.56 -1.26
C SER A 103 -9.42 -2.59 -0.23
N LEU A 104 -9.14 -3.75 0.39
CA LEU A 104 -8.01 -3.90 1.32
C LEU A 104 -6.66 -3.60 0.63
N ALA A 105 -6.46 -4.06 -0.60
CA ALA A 105 -5.25 -3.80 -1.36
C ALA A 105 -5.11 -2.32 -1.79
N LEU A 106 -6.21 -1.66 -2.15
CA LEU A 106 -6.21 -0.24 -2.51
C LEU A 106 -6.00 0.65 -1.28
N ASP A 107 -6.65 0.34 -0.17
CA ASP A 107 -6.46 1.03 1.11
C ASP A 107 -5.00 0.89 1.57
N GLN A 108 -4.41 -0.29 1.37
CA GLN A 108 -2.99 -0.53 1.62
C GLN A 108 -2.09 0.40 0.80
N ALA A 109 -2.34 0.50 -0.51
CA ALA A 109 -1.56 1.35 -1.40
C ALA A 109 -1.71 2.84 -1.09
N ALA A 110 -2.93 3.30 -0.80
CA ALA A 110 -3.21 4.68 -0.45
C ALA A 110 -2.51 5.10 0.85
N GLN A 111 -2.61 4.28 1.91
CA GLN A 111 -1.94 4.56 3.18
C GLN A 111 -0.41 4.49 3.04
N GLY A 112 0.12 3.55 2.25
CA GLY A 112 1.56 3.50 1.98
C GLY A 112 2.07 4.74 1.24
N ALA A 113 1.28 5.30 0.32
CA ALA A 113 1.62 6.54 -0.37
C ALA A 113 1.58 7.76 0.57
N GLU A 114 0.60 7.84 1.46
CA GLU A 114 0.48 8.90 2.46
C GLU A 114 1.62 8.85 3.49
N GLU A 115 1.96 7.66 3.99
CA GLU A 115 3.09 7.44 4.90
C GLU A 115 4.41 7.89 4.24
N ALA A 116 4.65 7.49 2.99
CA ALA A 116 5.84 7.91 2.23
C ALA A 116 5.89 9.42 1.98
N GLN A 117 4.74 10.06 1.71
CA GLN A 117 4.67 11.50 1.53
C GLN A 117 4.98 12.26 2.83
N ASN A 118 4.40 11.82 3.95
CA ASN A 118 4.64 12.44 5.25
C ASN A 118 6.10 12.29 5.69
N GLU A 119 6.72 11.14 5.41
CA GLU A 119 8.12 10.90 5.73
C GLU A 119 9.07 11.78 4.87
N ALA A 120 8.75 11.96 3.59
CA ALA A 120 9.48 12.89 2.74
C ALA A 120 9.36 14.35 3.21
N LEU A 121 8.16 14.79 3.62
CA LEU A 121 7.95 16.13 4.16
C LEU A 121 8.70 16.36 5.49
N ASN A 122 8.70 15.36 6.37
CA ASN A 122 9.45 15.41 7.62
C ASN A 122 10.96 15.49 7.38
N ALA A 123 11.50 14.69 6.46
CA ALA A 123 12.91 14.74 6.10
C ALA A 123 13.33 16.11 5.54
N ILE A 124 12.47 16.72 4.70
CA ILE A 124 12.69 18.09 4.20
C ILE A 124 12.64 19.10 5.35
N SER A 125 11.67 19.00 6.27
CA SER A 125 11.56 19.90 7.42
C SER A 125 12.80 19.84 8.32
N THR A 126 13.27 18.63 8.64
CA THR A 126 14.48 18.42 9.45
C THR A 126 15.72 18.97 8.75
N ALA A 127 15.84 18.79 7.43
CA ALA A 127 16.94 19.37 6.66
C ALA A 127 16.92 20.90 6.66
N VAL A 128 15.73 21.52 6.58
CA VAL A 128 15.55 22.98 6.66
C VAL A 128 15.92 23.53 8.04
N GLU A 129 15.49 22.87 9.12
CA GLU A 129 15.85 23.25 10.49
C GLU A 129 17.37 23.18 10.73
N GLN A 130 18.03 22.14 10.22
CA GLN A 130 19.49 21.99 10.30
C GLN A 130 20.26 23.00 9.44
N ALA A 131 19.66 23.47 8.34
CA ALA A 131 20.24 24.47 7.45
C ALA A 131 20.05 25.92 7.94
N THR A 132 19.28 26.14 9.02
CA THR A 132 19.05 27.48 9.56
C THR A 132 20.20 27.83 10.52
N PRO A 133 21.14 28.73 10.15
CA PRO A 133 22.27 29.06 11.00
C PRO A 133 21.77 29.76 12.27
N HIS A 134 22.25 29.31 13.44
CA HIS A 134 22.19 30.12 14.65
C HIS A 134 22.92 31.44 14.38
N THR A 135 22.18 32.51 14.17
CA THR A 135 22.69 33.87 14.12
C THR A 135 23.21 34.23 15.52
N THR A 136 24.42 33.77 15.87
CA THR A 136 25.15 34.27 17.02
C THR A 136 25.45 35.74 16.76
N GLY A 137 24.75 36.61 17.48
CA GLY A 137 24.99 38.04 17.48
C GLY A 137 26.43 38.35 17.88
N HIS A 138 27.23 38.81 16.92
CA HIS A 138 28.51 39.43 17.17
C HIS A 138 28.28 40.94 17.24
N THR A 139 28.27 41.49 18.46
CA THR A 139 28.36 42.93 18.69
C THR A 139 29.78 43.40 18.33
N PRO A 140 29.96 44.40 17.45
CA PRO A 140 31.29 44.95 17.18
C PRO A 140 31.67 45.95 18.28
N VAL A 141 32.93 45.88 18.73
CA VAL A 141 33.63 46.94 19.47
C VAL A 141 34.57 47.63 18.50
#